data_AF-A0ABD7YQM6-F1
#
_entry.id   AF-A0ABD7YQM6-F1
#
_cell.length_a   1.000
_cell.length_b   1.000
_cell.length_c   1.000
_cell.angle_alpha   90.00
_cell.angle_beta   90.00
_cell.angle_gamma   90.00
#
_symmetry.space_group_name_H-M   'P 1'
#
loop_
_entity.id
_entity.type
_entity.pdbx_description
1 polymer ?
#
loop_
_entity_poly.entity_id
_entity_poly.type
_entity_poly.pdbx_seq_one_letter_code
_entity_poly.pdbx_strand_id
1 'polypeptide(L)'
;MNPILAVLKENNISDEQINELFQTLTQNPFAAMATISQLGLPQDKLQLLMGQVMQNPALIKEAVQELGLDFSKVEEAKERLQK
;
A
#
# COMPACT_ATOMS: atom_id res chain seq x y z
N MET A 1 -4.85 13.46 4.68
CA MET A 1 -3.62 13.03 3.99
C MET A 1 -3.11 11.82 4.70
N ASN A 2 -3.22 10.68 4.03
CA ASN A 2 -2.91 9.40 4.60
C ASN A 2 -1.41 9.28 4.98
N PRO A 3 -1.06 8.75 6.17
CA PRO A 3 0.33 8.64 6.63
C PRO A 3 1.19 7.70 5.77
N ILE A 4 0.60 6.66 5.16
CA ILE A 4 1.32 5.76 4.24
C ILE A 4 1.73 6.52 2.99
N LEU A 5 0.81 7.30 2.42
CA LEU A 5 1.08 8.13 1.25
C LEU A 5 2.13 9.20 1.55
N ALA A 6 2.10 9.79 2.75
CA ALA A 6 3.10 10.76 3.19
C ALA A 6 4.51 10.14 3.21
N VAL A 7 4.67 8.97 3.83
CA VAL A 7 5.96 8.27 3.87
C VAL A 7 6.47 7.94 2.46
N LEU A 8 5.60 7.48 1.57
CA LEU A 8 5.99 7.19 0.18
C LEU A 8 6.48 8.47 -0.54
N LYS A 9 5.74 9.58 -0.42
CA LYS A 9 6.14 10.86 -1.03
C LYS A 9 7.43 11.43 -0.44
N GLU A 10 7.62 11.32 0.88
CA GLU A 10 8.87 11.73 1.55
C GLU A 10 10.09 10.94 1.07
N ASN A 11 9.90 9.72 0.58
CA ASN A 11 10.96 8.88 0.00
C ASN A 11 11.11 9.07 -1.51
N ASN A 12 10.60 10.17 -2.08
CA ASN A 12 10.65 10.48 -3.51
C ASN A 12 9.94 9.46 -4.40
N ILE A 13 8.95 8.74 -3.87
CA ILE A 13 8.10 7.87 -4.68
C ILE A 13 7.07 8.74 -5.40
N SER A 14 6.98 8.59 -6.72
CA SER A 14 6.07 9.39 -7.54
C SER A 14 4.61 8.97 -7.35
N ASP A 15 3.67 9.88 -7.65
CA ASP A 15 2.23 9.56 -7.59
C ASP A 15 1.85 8.40 -8.53
N GLU A 16 2.57 8.21 -9.65
CA GLU A 16 2.40 7.04 -10.53
C GLU A 16 2.84 5.74 -9.84
N GLN A 17 4.02 5.71 -9.23
CA GLN A 17 4.53 4.54 -8.52
C GLN A 17 3.66 4.18 -7.30
N ILE A 18 3.15 5.20 -6.60
CA ILE A 18 2.18 5.02 -5.52
C ILE A 18 0.89 4.40 -6.07
N ASN A 19 0.33 4.95 -7.15
CA ASN A 19 -0.87 4.40 -7.78
C ASN A 19 -0.67 2.95 -8.21
N GLU A 20 0.46 2.64 -8.86
CA GLU A 20 0.78 1.28 -9.30
C GLU A 20 0.90 0.31 -8.12
N LEU A 21 1.54 0.73 -7.03
CA LEU A 21 1.63 -0.06 -5.81
C LEU A 21 0.24 -0.41 -5.26
N PHE A 22 -0.62 0.60 -5.08
CA PHE A 22 -1.95 0.39 -4.52
C PHE A 22 -2.89 -0.32 -5.48
N GLN A 23 -2.76 -0.09 -6.78
CA GLN A 23 -3.48 -0.84 -7.81
C GLN A 23 -3.06 -2.31 -7.79
N THR A 24 -1.77 -2.60 -7.66
CA THR A 24 -1.27 -3.98 -7.50
C THR A 24 -1.79 -4.60 -6.20
N LEU A 25 -1.84 -3.83 -5.11
CA LEU A 25 -2.37 -4.28 -3.82
C LEU A 25 -3.85 -4.67 -3.92
N THR A 26 -4.64 -3.93 -4.70
CA THR A 26 -6.05 -4.25 -4.97
C THR A 26 -6.24 -5.52 -5.79
N GLN A 27 -5.26 -5.90 -6.61
CA GLN A 27 -5.35 -7.08 -7.46
C GLN A 27 -4.73 -8.32 -6.80
N ASN A 28 -3.57 -8.15 -6.18
CA ASN A 28 -2.79 -9.21 -5.55
C ASN A 28 -1.82 -8.62 -4.48
N PRO A 29 -2.13 -8.77 -3.18
CA PRO A 29 -1.30 -8.28 -2.10
C PRO A 29 0.12 -8.85 -2.07
N PHE A 30 0.33 -10.09 -2.55
CA PHE A 30 1.68 -10.66 -2.66
C PHE A 30 2.49 -9.99 -3.76
N ALA A 31 1.86 -9.67 -4.89
CA ALA A 31 2.53 -8.93 -5.96
C ALA A 31 2.90 -7.52 -5.51
N ALA A 32 2.05 -6.88 -4.70
CA ALA A 32 2.33 -5.56 -4.15
C ALA A 32 3.57 -5.54 -3.24
N MET A 33 3.88 -6.62 -2.51
CA MET A 33 5.13 -6.71 -1.74
C MET A 33 6.37 -6.70 -2.63
N ALA A 34 6.30 -7.32 -3.82
CA ALA A 34 7.38 -7.25 -4.80
C ALA A 34 7.51 -5.83 -5.35
N THR A 35 6.38 -5.19 -5.71
CA THR A 35 6.35 -3.78 -6.15
C THR A 35 6.93 -2.85 -5.09
N ILE A 36 6.55 -3.01 -3.82
CA ILE A 36 7.06 -2.18 -2.71
C ILE A 36 8.58 -2.30 -2.55
N SER A 37 9.12 -3.49 -2.79
CA SER A 37 10.57 -3.74 -2.72
C SER A 37 11.31 -3.07 -3.88
N GLN A 38 10.67 -2.95 -5.05
CA GLN A 38 11.21 -2.27 -6.23
C GLN A 38 11.19 -0.74 -6.09
N LEU A 39 10.37 -0.18 -5.19
CA LEU A 39 10.35 1.25 -4.90
C LEU A 39 11.65 1.75 -4.25
N GLY A 40 12.54 0.85 -3.82
CA GLY A 40 13.82 1.23 -3.21
C GLY A 40 13.67 1.89 -1.84
N LEU A 41 12.58 1.61 -1.14
CA LEU A 41 12.34 2.14 0.21
C LEU A 41 13.40 1.62 1.19
N PRO A 42 13.93 2.49 2.08
CA PRO A 42 14.75 2.06 3.20
C PRO A 42 14.03 1.01 4.07
N GLN A 43 14.77 0.06 4.63
CA GLN A 43 14.19 -1.05 5.43
C GLN A 43 13.43 -0.55 6.67
N ASP A 44 13.89 0.53 7.30
CA ASP A 44 13.23 1.20 8.42
C ASP A 44 11.89 1.82 8.01
N LYS A 45 11.82 2.41 6.81
CA LYS A 45 10.58 2.96 6.25
C LYS A 45 9.60 1.86 5.88
N LEU A 46 10.09 0.76 5.33
CA LEU A 46 9.28 -0.42 5.06
C LEU A 46 8.69 -1.01 6.35
N GLN A 47 9.51 -1.16 7.41
CA GLN A 47 9.02 -1.59 8.73
C GLN A 47 8.02 -0.62 9.33
N LEU A 48 8.23 0.69 9.18
CA LEU A 48 7.29 1.72 9.63
C LEU A 48 5.94 1.57 8.93
N LEU A 49 5.93 1.42 7.61
CA LEU A 49 4.72 1.22 6.82
C LEU A 49 3.97 -0.05 7.24
N MET A 50 4.67 -1.17 7.36
CA MET A 50 4.06 -2.43 7.82
C MET A 50 3.51 -2.29 9.24
N GLY A 51 4.23 -1.63 10.15
CA GLY A 51 3.78 -1.37 11.50
C GLY A 51 2.52 -0.50 11.55
N GLN A 52 2.43 0.54 10.73
CA GLN A 52 1.24 1.39 10.61
C GLN A 52 0.05 0.62 10.07
N VAL A 53 0.25 -0.21 9.04
CA VAL A 53 -0.80 -1.03 8.44
C VAL A 53 -1.29 -2.11 9.41
N MET A 54 -0.40 -2.71 10.19
CA MET A 54 -0.77 -3.69 11.22
C MET A 54 -1.54 -3.05 12.38
N GLN A 55 -1.13 -1.86 12.82
CA GLN A 55 -1.83 -1.12 13.87
C GLN A 55 -3.19 -0.59 13.40
N ASN A 56 -3.26 -0.12 12.16
CA ASN A 56 -4.48 0.41 11.58
C ASN A 56 -4.64 -0.02 10.11
N PRO A 57 -5.28 -1.18 9.86
CA PRO A 57 -5.54 -1.65 8.50
C PRO A 57 -6.43 -0.72 7.67
N ALA A 58 -7.20 0.17 8.31
CA ALA A 58 -8.04 1.15 7.62
C ALA A 58 -7.21 2.19 6.85
N LEU A 59 -5.94 2.39 7.20
CA LEU A 59 -5.04 3.27 6.46
C LEU A 59 -4.87 2.84 5.00
N ILE A 60 -4.91 1.53 4.70
CA ILE A 60 -4.89 1.08 3.30
C ILE A 60 -6.17 1.53 2.58
N LYS A 61 -7.32 1.43 3.25
CA LYS A 61 -8.63 1.84 2.68
C LYS A 61 -8.65 3.33 2.37
N GLU A 62 -8.22 4.14 3.33
CA GLU A 62 -8.13 5.59 3.16
C GLU A 62 -7.16 5.96 2.04
N ALA A 63 -6.01 5.28 1.92
CA ALA A 63 -5.05 5.54 0.85
C ALA A 63 -5.63 5.21 -0.53
N VAL A 64 -6.28 4.06 -0.65
CA VAL A 64 -6.97 3.64 -1.89
C VAL A 64 -8.07 4.63 -2.27
N GLN A 65 -8.84 5.13 -1.30
CA GLN A 65 -9.85 6.17 -1.52
C GLN A 65 -9.25 7.52 -1.92
N GLU A 66 -8.18 7.97 -1.25
CA GLU A 66 -7.46 9.21 -1.60
C GLU A 66 -6.86 9.13 -3.02
N LEU A 67 -6.48 7.94 -3.48
CA LEU A 67 -5.99 7.67 -4.84
C LEU A 67 -7.11 7.45 -5.87
N GLY A 68 -8.39 7.41 -5.45
CA GLY A 68 -9.52 7.13 -6.35
C GLY A 68 -9.58 5.68 -6.86
N LEU A 69 -8.92 4.75 -6.17
CA LEU A 69 -8.87 3.33 -6.49
C LEU A 69 -10.03 2.56 -5.82
N ASP A 70 -10.37 1.40 -6.38
CA ASP A 70 -11.48 0.57 -5.90
C ASP A 70 -11.02 -0.37 -4.77
N PHE A 71 -11.42 -0.06 -3.53
CA PHE A 71 -11.05 -0.83 -2.34
C PHE A 71 -11.77 -2.18 -2.23
N SER A 72 -12.91 -2.38 -2.90
CA SER A 72 -13.65 -3.65 -2.85
C SER A 72 -12.78 -4.82 -3.29
N LYS A 73 -11.87 -4.58 -4.24
CA LYS A 73 -10.92 -5.59 -4.73
C LYS A 73 -9.84 -5.96 -3.71
N VAL A 74 -9.43 -5.01 -2.85
CA VAL A 74 -8.46 -5.27 -1.77
C VAL A 74 -9.05 -6.20 -0.72
N GLU A 75 -10.33 -6.01 -0.35
CA GLU A 75 -11.00 -6.88 0.63
C GLU A 75 -11.14 -8.31 0.09
N GLU A 76 -11.57 -8.47 -1.16
CA GLU A 76 -11.60 -9.77 -1.83
C GLU A 76 -10.21 -10.44 -1.86
N ALA A 77 -9.17 -9.66 -2.14
CA ALA A 77 -7.81 -10.17 -2.18
C ALA A 77 -7.26 -10.53 -0.79
N LYS A 78 -7.70 -9.84 0.28
CA LYS A 78 -7.39 -10.18 1.67
C LYS A 78 -8.10 -11.46 2.11
N GLU A 79 -9.36 -11.66 1.76
CA GLU A 79 -10.08 -12.89 2.09
C GLU A 79 -9.44 -14.12 1.44
N ARG A 80 -8.86 -13.97 0.25
CA ARG A 80 -8.07 -15.02 -0.41
C ARG A 80 -6.79 -15.41 0.32
N LEU A 81 -6.26 -14.54 1.20
CA LEU A 81 -5.05 -14.82 1.99
C LEU A 81 -5.33 -15.61 3.28
N GLN A 82 -6.58 -15.63 3.74
CA GLN A 82 -6.97 -16.30 4.99
C GLN A 82 -7.52 -17.72 4.77
N LYS A 83 -7.50 -18.23 3.53
CA LYS A 83 -7.82 -19.62 3.19
C LYS A 83 -6.56 -20.43 2.91
#